data_AF-A0A2A3MGB8-F1
#
_entry.id   AF-A0A2A3MGB8-F1
#
_cell.length_a   1.000
_cell.length_b   1.000
_cell.length_c   1.000
_cell.angle_alpha   90.00
_cell.angle_beta   90.00
_cell.angle_gamma   90.00
#
_symmetry.space_group_name_H-M   'P 1'
#
loop_
_entity.id
_entity.type
_entity.pdbx_description
1 polymer ?
#
loop_
_entity_poly.entity_id
_entity_poly.type
_entity_poly.pdbx_seq_one_letter_code
_entity_poly.pdbx_strand_id
1 'polypeptide(L)'
;MIRTAGCGVHACEGIRWSAATAWHFVGCGFIGILALIVRAMHLGAKHIAMMRMHKVMTLKKILLASAAMLAVVAGNAFAATANEEAIAERLKPVGTVCLVGDPCADEVAGGGGAASGPRSGADIVGKFCSACHSAGILGAPKAGDTAAWSARHGGDLDELLKNAIAGLNAMPPKGTCADCSDEELMAAIKEMSGL
;
A
#
# COMPACT_ATOMS: atom_id res chain seq x y z
N MET A 1 -22.37 -1.05 -65.90
CA MET A 1 -23.02 -0.57 -67.14
C MET A 1 -24.52 -0.78 -66.90
N ILE A 2 -25.44 0.19 -66.77
CA ILE A 2 -25.70 1.44 -67.52
C ILE A 2 -26.58 2.36 -66.65
N ARG A 3 -26.18 3.64 -66.60
CA ARG A 3 -26.93 4.92 -66.47
C ARG A 3 -28.34 4.99 -65.84
N THR A 4 -28.40 5.80 -64.78
CA THR A 4 -29.23 7.02 -64.60
C THR A 4 -30.59 7.13 -65.28
N ALA A 5 -31.62 7.46 -64.49
CA ALA A 5 -32.62 8.46 -64.87
C ALA A 5 -33.20 9.12 -63.62
N GLY A 6 -32.66 10.27 -63.23
CA GLY A 6 -33.47 11.30 -62.59
C GLY A 6 -34.38 11.92 -63.65
N CYS A 7 -35.62 12.20 -63.29
CA CYS A 7 -36.49 13.06 -64.07
C CYS A 7 -37.06 14.10 -63.12
N GLY A 8 -36.55 15.32 -63.27
CA GLY A 8 -37.13 16.52 -62.69
C GLY A 8 -38.38 16.95 -63.45
N VAL A 9 -39.13 17.80 -62.77
CA VAL A 9 -40.05 18.83 -63.27
C VAL A 9 -40.26 18.89 -64.79
N HIS A 10 -41.48 18.59 -65.23
CA HIS A 10 -42.23 19.17 -66.37
C HIS A 10 -43.23 18.14 -66.91
N ALA A 11 -44.46 18.16 -66.38
CA ALA A 11 -45.68 17.75 -67.09
C ALA A 11 -46.89 18.03 -66.18
N CYS A 12 -47.26 19.30 -66.04
CA CYS A 12 -48.61 19.68 -65.65
C CYS A 12 -49.41 19.81 -66.95
N GLU A 13 -50.08 18.76 -67.38
CA GLU A 13 -51.24 18.88 -68.28
C GLU A 13 -52.06 17.59 -68.26
N GLY A 14 -53.31 17.68 -67.82
CA GLY A 14 -54.35 16.73 -68.20
C GLY A 14 -54.67 15.55 -67.28
N ILE A 15 -54.76 15.74 -65.95
CA ILE A 15 -55.47 14.77 -65.08
C ILE A 15 -56.81 15.37 -64.68
N ARG A 16 -57.89 14.82 -65.24
CA ARG A 16 -59.27 15.04 -64.77
C ARG A 16 -59.39 14.51 -63.35
N TRP A 17 -59.43 15.41 -62.38
CA TRP A 17 -59.64 15.08 -60.97
C TRP A 17 -61.10 14.62 -60.77
N SER A 18 -61.29 13.32 -60.55
CA SER A 18 -62.52 12.81 -59.95
C SER A 18 -62.47 13.05 -58.44
N ALA A 19 -63.55 13.55 -57.86
CA ALA A 19 -63.68 13.92 -56.45
C ALA A 19 -63.46 12.74 -55.45
N ALA A 20 -63.28 11.52 -55.94
CA ALA A 20 -63.07 10.33 -55.12
C ALA A 20 -61.64 10.17 -54.55
N THR A 21 -60.62 10.82 -55.12
CA THR A 21 -59.22 10.67 -54.66
C THR A 21 -58.78 11.68 -53.60
N ALA A 22 -59.61 12.70 -53.30
CA ALA A 22 -59.29 13.71 -52.27
C ALA A 22 -59.38 13.18 -50.83
N TRP A 23 -60.12 12.10 -50.59
CA TRP A 23 -60.33 11.54 -49.24
C TRP A 23 -59.20 10.61 -48.76
N HIS A 24 -58.31 10.16 -49.65
CA HIS A 24 -57.20 9.28 -49.25
C HIS A 24 -55.97 10.04 -48.71
N PHE A 25 -55.78 11.31 -49.08
CA PHE A 25 -54.58 12.06 -48.66
C PHE A 25 -54.69 12.70 -47.26
N VAL A 26 -55.90 12.97 -46.76
CA VAL A 26 -56.09 13.60 -45.43
C VAL A 26 -55.97 12.58 -44.28
N GLY A 27 -56.29 11.30 -44.52
CA GLY A 27 -56.23 10.24 -43.50
C GLY A 27 -54.83 9.74 -43.15
N CYS A 28 -53.88 9.78 -44.10
CA CYS A 28 -52.55 9.20 -43.92
C CYS A 28 -51.60 10.08 -43.07
N GLY A 29 -51.82 11.40 -43.03
CA GLY A 29 -51.00 12.35 -42.26
C GLY A 29 -51.29 12.34 -40.75
N PHE A 30 -52.55 12.13 -40.35
CA PHE A 30 -52.95 12.17 -38.93
C PHE A 30 -52.48 10.92 -38.16
N ILE A 31 -52.50 9.75 -38.80
CA ILE A 31 -52.02 8.48 -38.22
C ILE A 31 -50.50 8.53 -38.00
N GLY A 32 -49.76 9.15 -38.93
CA GLY A 32 -48.30 9.32 -38.79
C GLY A 32 -47.90 10.23 -37.62
N ILE A 33 -48.62 11.34 -37.42
CA ILE A 33 -48.37 12.27 -36.31
C ILE A 33 -48.72 11.62 -34.97
N LEU A 34 -49.85 10.91 -34.88
CA LEU A 34 -50.24 10.20 -33.65
C LEU A 34 -49.24 9.09 -33.31
N ALA A 35 -48.76 8.34 -34.30
CA ALA A 35 -47.74 7.31 -34.11
C ALA A 35 -46.39 7.88 -33.63
N LEU A 36 -46.00 9.06 -34.14
CA LEU A 36 -44.80 9.78 -33.68
C LEU A 36 -44.95 10.26 -32.22
N ILE A 37 -46.11 10.79 -31.84
CA ILE A 37 -46.39 11.25 -30.47
C ILE A 37 -46.36 10.06 -29.50
N VAL A 38 -47.05 8.96 -29.82
CA VAL A 38 -47.06 7.75 -28.99
C VAL A 38 -45.65 7.17 -28.88
N ARG A 39 -44.87 7.14 -29.97
CA ARG A 39 -43.48 6.66 -29.94
C ARG A 39 -42.56 7.56 -29.11
N ALA A 40 -42.74 8.89 -29.15
CA ALA A 40 -42.01 9.84 -28.32
C ALA A 40 -42.35 9.69 -26.82
N MET A 41 -43.63 9.51 -26.48
CA MET A 41 -44.07 9.25 -25.11
C MET A 41 -43.51 7.92 -24.59
N HIS A 42 -43.46 6.89 -25.43
CA HIS A 42 -42.91 5.58 -25.07
C HIS A 42 -41.39 5.62 -24.91
N LEU A 43 -40.67 6.41 -25.72
CA LEU A 43 -39.23 6.67 -25.52
C LEU A 43 -38.97 7.46 -24.23
N GLY A 44 -39.80 8.46 -23.93
CA GLY A 44 -39.72 9.25 -22.69
C GLY A 44 -39.92 8.39 -21.43
N ALA A 45 -40.93 7.52 -21.42
CA ALA A 45 -41.18 6.59 -20.32
C ALA A 45 -40.01 5.60 -20.10
N LYS A 46 -39.43 5.08 -21.19
CA LYS A 46 -38.26 4.19 -21.13
C LYS A 46 -37.00 4.92 -20.62
N HIS A 47 -36.77 6.15 -21.04
CA HIS A 47 -35.65 6.97 -20.53
C HIS A 47 -35.81 7.28 -19.03
N ILE A 48 -37.02 7.62 -18.57
CA ILE A 48 -37.29 7.89 -17.15
C ILE A 48 -37.09 6.64 -16.30
N ALA A 49 -37.54 5.47 -16.77
CA ALA A 49 -37.32 4.18 -16.10
C ALA A 49 -35.83 3.81 -16.02
N MET A 50 -35.09 3.99 -17.11
CA MET A 50 -33.65 3.73 -17.17
C MET A 50 -32.86 4.65 -16.23
N MET A 51 -33.22 5.94 -16.15
CA MET A 51 -32.58 6.90 -15.23
C MET A 51 -32.87 6.55 -13.75
N ARG A 52 -34.10 6.11 -13.43
CA ARG A 52 -34.45 5.62 -12.09
C ARG A 52 -33.66 4.37 -11.71
N MET A 53 -33.51 3.41 -12.62
CA MET A 53 -32.71 2.21 -12.38
C MET A 53 -31.23 2.51 -12.18
N HIS A 54 -30.64 3.41 -12.97
CA HIS A 54 -29.26 3.85 -12.75
C HIS A 54 -29.09 4.47 -11.36
N LYS A 55 -30.01 5.34 -10.93
CA LYS A 55 -29.93 5.98 -9.61
C LYS A 55 -30.05 4.97 -8.47
N VAL A 56 -30.95 3.98 -8.59
CA VAL A 56 -31.12 2.89 -7.60
C VAL A 56 -29.90 1.97 -7.54
N MET A 57 -29.33 1.60 -8.69
CA MET A 57 -28.12 0.77 -8.74
C MET A 57 -26.90 1.51 -8.20
N THR A 58 -26.75 2.81 -8.49
CA THR A 58 -25.67 3.63 -7.95
C THR A 58 -25.79 3.81 -6.43
N LEU A 59 -27.00 4.06 -5.91
CA LEU A 59 -27.25 4.14 -4.46
C LEU A 59 -26.93 2.83 -3.74
N LYS A 60 -27.36 1.67 -4.28
CA LYS A 60 -27.02 0.35 -3.71
C LYS A 60 -25.52 0.10 -3.69
N LYS A 61 -24.80 0.47 -4.75
CA LYS A 61 -23.33 0.34 -4.82
C LYS A 61 -22.63 1.22 -3.78
N ILE A 62 -23.08 2.47 -3.61
CA ILE A 62 -22.54 3.38 -2.59
C ILE A 62 -22.77 2.82 -1.18
N LEU A 63 -23.97 2.31 -0.88
CA LEU A 63 -24.29 1.73 0.43
C LEU A 63 -23.47 0.46 0.72
N LEU A 64 -23.24 -0.39 -0.28
CA LEU A 64 -22.38 -1.57 -0.12
C LEU A 64 -20.91 -1.16 0.09
N ALA A 65 -20.41 -0.17 -0.65
CA ALA A 65 -19.04 0.33 -0.49
C ALA A 65 -18.82 0.99 0.87
N SER A 66 -19.80 1.75 1.38
CA SER A 66 -19.69 2.37 2.70
C SER A 66 -19.71 1.34 3.83
N ALA A 67 -20.51 0.27 3.71
CA ALA A 67 -20.52 -0.81 4.69
C ALA A 67 -19.19 -1.59 4.71
N ALA A 68 -18.61 -1.84 3.53
CA ALA A 68 -17.30 -2.47 3.40
C ALA A 68 -16.18 -1.59 4.00
N MET A 69 -16.20 -0.28 3.74
CA MET A 69 -15.23 0.66 4.31
C MET A 69 -15.30 0.68 5.85
N LEU A 70 -16.50 0.67 6.43
CA LEU A 70 -16.68 0.65 7.88
C LEU A 70 -16.13 -0.65 8.51
N ALA A 71 -16.33 -1.79 7.85
CA ALA A 71 -15.77 -3.07 8.29
C ALA A 71 -14.23 -3.07 8.28
N VAL A 72 -13.61 -2.45 7.27
CA VAL A 72 -12.14 -2.31 7.19
C VAL A 72 -11.60 -1.40 8.30
N VAL A 73 -12.25 -0.27 8.58
CA VAL A 73 -11.83 0.64 9.65
C VAL A 73 -11.97 -0.02 11.03
N ALA A 74 -13.08 -0.73 11.28
CA ALA A 74 -13.25 -1.49 12.51
C ALA A 74 -12.18 -2.59 12.67
N GLY A 75 -11.87 -3.33 11.61
CA GLY A 75 -10.83 -4.37 11.63
C GLY A 75 -9.43 -3.85 12.01
N ASN A 76 -9.06 -2.65 11.54
CA ASN A 76 -7.78 -2.04 11.90
C ASN A 76 -7.69 -1.66 13.39
N ALA A 77 -8.80 -1.32 14.06
CA ALA A 77 -8.80 -0.99 15.48
C ALA A 77 -8.51 -2.21 16.37
N PHE A 78 -8.98 -3.40 15.99
CA PHE A 78 -8.70 -4.65 16.72
C PHE A 78 -7.26 -5.16 16.51
N ALA A 79 -6.63 -4.83 15.39
CA ALA A 79 -5.22 -5.20 15.14
C ALA A 79 -4.24 -4.41 16.03
N ALA A 80 -4.59 -3.19 16.45
CA ALA A 80 -3.75 -2.38 17.32
C ALA A 80 -3.66 -2.93 18.77
N THR A 81 -4.72 -3.58 19.27
CA THR A 81 -4.75 -4.17 20.62
C THR A 81 -4.25 -5.61 20.67
N ALA A 82 -4.15 -6.29 19.52
CA ALA A 82 -3.66 -7.67 19.44
C ALA A 82 -2.15 -7.83 19.75
N ASN A 83 -1.43 -6.72 19.92
CA ASN A 83 0.01 -6.70 20.16
C ASN A 83 0.36 -6.30 21.60
N GLU A 84 -0.57 -6.42 22.55
CA GLU A 84 -0.36 -6.00 23.94
C GLU A 84 0.84 -6.71 24.60
N GLU A 85 1.10 -7.97 24.24
CA GLU A 85 2.30 -8.70 24.68
C GLU A 85 3.60 -8.15 24.06
N ALA A 86 3.59 -7.81 22.76
CA ALA A 86 4.75 -7.21 22.09
C ALA A 86 5.02 -5.78 22.59
N ILE A 87 3.97 -5.03 22.96
CA ILE A 87 4.08 -3.71 23.57
C ILE A 87 4.60 -3.85 25.01
N ALA A 88 4.09 -4.79 25.79
CA ALA A 88 4.55 -5.06 27.16
C ALA A 88 6.03 -5.47 27.19
N GLU A 89 6.50 -6.27 26.24
CA GLU A 89 7.91 -6.66 26.12
C GLU A 89 8.83 -5.45 25.89
N ARG A 90 8.37 -4.44 25.13
CA ARG A 90 9.15 -3.23 24.84
C ARG A 90 9.05 -2.16 25.92
N LEU A 91 8.01 -2.22 26.75
CA LEU A 91 7.81 -1.34 27.90
C LEU A 91 8.46 -1.87 29.18
N LYS A 92 9.09 -3.06 29.16
CA LYS A 92 9.87 -3.55 30.30
C LYS A 92 10.96 -2.51 30.62
N PRO A 93 11.05 -2.03 31.86
CA PRO A 93 12.03 -1.03 32.23
C PRO A 93 13.43 -1.59 32.02
N VAL A 94 14.25 -0.88 31.24
CA VAL A 94 15.67 -1.23 30.99
C VAL A 94 16.56 -1.06 32.22
N GLY A 95 16.01 -0.54 33.32
CA GLY A 95 16.66 -0.38 34.61
C GLY A 95 15.70 0.17 35.67
N THR A 96 16.07 0.06 36.93
CA THR A 96 15.33 0.60 38.07
C THR A 96 15.89 1.97 38.47
N VAL A 97 15.01 2.93 38.78
CA VAL A 97 15.42 4.21 39.37
C VAL A 97 15.65 3.99 40.85
N CYS A 98 16.90 4.02 41.29
CA CYS A 98 17.28 3.97 42.70
C CYS A 98 17.24 5.36 43.32
N LEU A 99 16.58 5.50 44.47
CA LEU A 99 16.60 6.75 45.24
C LEU A 99 17.73 6.69 46.29
N VAL A 100 18.24 7.86 46.68
CA VAL A 100 19.32 7.97 47.67
C VAL A 100 18.86 7.36 49.00
N GLY A 101 19.48 6.25 49.40
CA GLY A 101 19.16 5.49 50.62
C GLY A 101 18.56 4.11 50.37
N ASP A 102 18.24 3.75 49.12
CA ASP A 102 17.86 2.37 48.77
C ASP A 102 19.09 1.46 48.76
N PRO A 103 18.96 0.15 49.07
CA PRO A 103 20.07 -0.80 49.04
C PRO A 103 20.69 -0.98 47.65
N CYS A 104 20.01 -0.54 46.58
CA CYS A 104 20.58 -0.49 45.24
C CYS A 104 21.42 0.76 44.97
N ALA A 105 21.39 1.77 45.85
CA ALA A 105 22.17 3.00 45.73
C ALA A 105 23.68 2.78 45.89
N ASP A 106 24.08 1.74 46.64
CA ASP A 106 25.49 1.39 46.83
C ASP A 106 26.10 0.73 45.58
N GLU A 107 25.27 0.09 44.75
CA GLU A 107 25.66 -0.56 43.48
C GLU A 107 25.77 0.45 42.31
N VAL A 108 24.99 1.54 42.32
CA VAL A 108 25.04 2.58 41.26
C VAL A 108 26.19 3.58 41.37
N ALA A 109 26.98 3.55 42.46
CA ALA A 109 28.20 4.34 42.55
C ALA A 109 29.30 3.88 41.56
N GLY A 110 29.19 2.67 41.01
CA GLY A 110 29.92 2.20 39.84
C GLY A 110 29.02 2.23 38.62
N GLY A 111 29.07 3.32 37.83
CA GLY A 111 28.13 3.59 36.75
C GLY A 111 27.82 2.40 35.83
N GLY A 112 26.52 2.19 35.60
CA GLY A 112 26.01 1.29 34.57
C GLY A 112 24.78 0.52 35.05
N GLY A 113 23.60 0.90 34.52
CA GLY A 113 22.39 0.09 34.70
C GLY A 113 22.69 -1.36 34.32
N ALA A 114 22.09 -2.29 35.08
CA ALA A 114 22.32 -3.72 34.98
C ALA A 114 22.54 -4.19 33.53
N ALA A 115 23.81 -4.32 33.14
CA ALA A 115 24.19 -5.06 31.96
C ALA A 115 23.69 -6.47 32.23
N SER A 116 22.65 -6.88 31.51
CA SER A 116 22.01 -8.19 31.63
C SER A 116 22.97 -9.25 31.09
N GLY A 117 24.07 -9.49 31.79
CA GLY A 117 25.20 -10.29 31.30
C GLY A 117 25.73 -9.81 29.94
N PRO A 118 26.78 -10.48 29.40
CA PRO A 118 27.17 -10.29 28.02
C PRO A 118 26.06 -10.82 27.10
N ARG A 119 25.56 -9.99 26.18
CA ARG A 119 24.59 -10.43 25.17
C ARG A 119 25.30 -11.34 24.16
N SER A 120 24.55 -12.26 23.54
CA SER A 120 25.11 -13.10 22.49
C SER A 120 25.37 -12.29 21.21
N GLY A 121 26.33 -12.72 20.38
CA GLY A 121 26.59 -12.10 19.08
C GLY A 121 25.33 -12.05 18.22
N ALA A 122 24.53 -13.13 18.19
CA ALA A 122 23.26 -13.19 17.49
C ALA A 122 22.24 -12.12 17.97
N ASP A 123 22.18 -11.87 19.28
CA ASP A 123 21.29 -10.82 19.82
C ASP A 123 21.72 -9.43 19.37
N ILE A 124 23.02 -9.15 19.38
CA ILE A 124 23.59 -7.88 18.91
C ILE A 124 23.31 -7.69 17.41
N VAL A 125 23.55 -8.74 16.61
CA VAL A 125 23.30 -8.72 15.16
C VAL A 125 21.82 -8.46 14.88
N GLY A 126 20.93 -9.16 15.56
CA GLY A 126 19.48 -8.99 15.40
C GLY A 126 19.02 -7.57 15.75
N LYS A 127 19.54 -7.01 16.85
CA LYS A 127 19.11 -5.69 17.37
C LYS A 127 19.70 -4.49 16.62
N PHE A 128 20.97 -4.56 16.21
CA PHE A 128 21.70 -3.37 15.74
C PHE A 128 22.26 -3.53 14.32
N CYS A 129 22.78 -4.70 13.97
CA CYS A 129 23.56 -4.85 12.73
C CYS A 129 22.70 -5.25 11.51
N SER A 130 21.59 -5.95 11.75
CA SER A 130 20.72 -6.55 10.73
C SER A 130 20.15 -5.54 9.74
N ALA A 131 19.91 -4.30 10.17
CA ALA A 131 19.35 -3.24 9.34
C ALA A 131 20.16 -3.00 8.05
N CYS A 132 21.50 -3.13 8.12
CA CYS A 132 22.38 -2.93 6.97
C CYS A 132 22.99 -4.25 6.46
N HIS A 133 23.37 -5.14 7.38
CA HIS A 133 24.12 -6.35 7.04
C HIS A 133 23.25 -7.54 6.57
N SER A 134 21.92 -7.49 6.72
CA SER A 134 21.05 -8.55 6.18
C SER A 134 21.02 -8.55 4.64
N ALA A 135 20.71 -7.38 4.05
CA ALA A 135 20.62 -7.20 2.60
C ALA A 135 21.90 -6.63 1.97
N GLY A 136 22.88 -6.21 2.76
CA GLY A 136 24.10 -5.57 2.29
C GLY A 136 23.86 -4.13 1.80
N ILE A 137 23.04 -3.39 2.55
CA ILE A 137 22.66 -2.01 2.23
C ILE A 137 23.92 -1.13 2.25
N LEU A 138 24.01 -0.18 1.30
CA LEU A 138 25.15 0.74 1.15
C LEU A 138 26.52 0.02 0.99
N GLY A 139 26.52 -1.22 0.49
CA GLY A 139 27.76 -2.00 0.31
C GLY A 139 28.27 -2.65 1.61
N ALA A 140 27.41 -2.77 2.62
CA ALA A 140 27.71 -3.55 3.82
C ALA A 140 27.95 -5.04 3.44
N PRO A 141 28.94 -5.71 4.05
CA PRO A 141 29.12 -7.15 3.86
C PRO A 141 27.92 -7.90 4.46
N LYS A 142 27.37 -8.86 3.72
CA LYS A 142 26.19 -9.60 4.16
C LYS A 142 26.55 -10.54 5.30
N ALA A 143 25.68 -10.67 6.30
CA ALA A 143 25.83 -11.70 7.32
C ALA A 143 25.82 -13.10 6.67
N GLY A 144 26.78 -13.94 7.03
CA GLY A 144 27.01 -15.27 6.46
C GLY A 144 27.83 -15.30 5.16
N ASP A 145 28.20 -14.15 4.57
CA ASP A 145 29.06 -14.10 3.39
C ASP A 145 30.54 -14.11 3.77
N THR A 146 31.03 -15.26 4.24
CA THR A 146 32.41 -15.42 4.72
C THR A 146 33.46 -14.98 3.70
N ALA A 147 33.18 -15.11 2.41
CA ALA A 147 34.09 -14.63 1.36
C ALA A 147 34.20 -13.09 1.35
N ALA A 148 33.07 -12.38 1.44
CA ALA A 148 33.05 -10.93 1.54
C ALA A 148 33.70 -10.41 2.82
N TRP A 149 33.57 -11.14 3.93
CA TRP A 149 34.22 -10.80 5.20
C TRP A 149 35.72 -11.09 5.17
N SER A 150 36.15 -12.23 4.62
CA SER A 150 37.58 -12.58 4.47
C SER A 150 38.32 -11.62 3.53
N ALA A 151 37.65 -11.09 2.50
CA ALA A 151 38.24 -10.09 1.61
C ALA A 151 38.54 -8.77 2.33
N ARG A 152 37.90 -8.50 3.48
CA ARG A 152 38.14 -7.31 4.29
C ARG A 152 39.26 -7.60 5.29
N HIS A 153 40.41 -6.95 5.09
CA HIS A 153 41.59 -7.11 5.94
C HIS A 153 42.10 -8.56 6.06
N GLY A 154 41.82 -9.41 5.06
CA GLY A 154 42.21 -10.82 5.10
C GLY A 154 41.47 -11.64 6.15
N GLY A 155 40.32 -11.16 6.65
CA GLY A 155 39.57 -11.81 7.72
C GLY A 155 40.12 -11.55 9.13
N ASP A 156 41.01 -10.56 9.29
CA ASP A 156 41.50 -10.16 10.60
C ASP A 156 40.38 -9.55 11.46
N LEU A 157 39.95 -10.31 12.46
CA LEU A 157 38.86 -9.94 13.36
C LEU A 157 39.17 -8.69 14.19
N ASP A 158 40.44 -8.47 14.56
CA ASP A 158 40.81 -7.32 15.38
C ASP A 158 40.72 -6.02 14.57
N GLU A 159 41.11 -6.07 13.30
CA GLU A 159 40.99 -4.94 12.39
C GLU A 159 39.53 -4.66 12.02
N LEU A 160 38.71 -5.71 11.84
CA LEU A 160 37.26 -5.57 11.67
C LEU A 160 36.61 -4.94 12.91
N LEU A 161 37.03 -5.32 14.12
CA LEU A 161 36.54 -4.75 15.37
C LEU A 161 36.90 -3.27 15.48
N LYS A 162 38.15 -2.88 15.21
CA LYS A 162 38.57 -1.46 15.24
C LYS A 162 37.74 -0.61 14.29
N ASN A 163 37.49 -1.10 13.07
CA ASN A 163 36.65 -0.41 12.10
C ASN A 163 35.18 -0.33 12.56
N ALA A 164 34.67 -1.38 13.19
CA ALA A 164 33.32 -1.36 13.74
C ALA A 164 33.18 -0.36 14.89
N ILE A 165 34.19 -0.25 15.77
CA ILE A 165 34.21 0.71 16.88
C ILE A 165 34.31 2.14 16.36
N ALA A 166 35.29 2.42 15.48
CA ALA A 166 35.53 3.75 14.94
C ALA A 166 34.44 4.21 13.95
N GLY A 167 33.79 3.28 13.28
CA GLY A 167 32.95 3.54 12.12
C GLY A 167 33.79 3.69 10.84
N LEU A 168 33.24 3.25 9.70
CA LEU A 168 33.93 3.29 8.41
C LEU A 168 32.93 3.55 7.28
N ASN A 169 33.19 4.59 6.48
CA ASN A 169 32.32 5.02 5.39
C ASN A 169 30.88 5.27 5.87
N ALA A 170 29.93 4.46 5.38
CA ALA A 170 28.52 4.54 5.76
C ALA A 170 28.18 3.79 7.06
N MET A 171 29.12 3.03 7.63
CA MET A 171 28.91 2.31 8.89
C MET A 171 29.17 3.25 10.08
N PRO A 172 28.15 3.54 10.92
CA PRO A 172 28.32 4.40 12.09
C PRO A 172 29.25 3.77 13.14
N PRO A 173 29.85 4.59 14.03
CA PRO A 173 30.63 4.09 15.17
C PRO A 173 29.84 3.09 16.01
N LYS A 174 30.52 2.02 16.44
CA LYS A 174 29.96 0.86 17.17
C LYS A 174 28.73 0.21 16.51
N GLY A 175 28.53 0.40 15.21
CA GLY A 175 27.36 -0.16 14.52
C GLY A 175 26.02 0.26 15.14
N THR A 176 25.94 1.50 15.66
CA THR A 176 24.79 2.05 16.41
C THR A 176 24.54 1.46 17.80
N CYS A 177 25.37 0.53 18.27
CA CYS A 177 25.30 -0.02 19.61
C CYS A 177 26.18 0.78 20.58
N ALA A 178 25.61 1.85 21.16
CA ALA A 178 26.36 2.71 22.09
C ALA A 178 26.76 1.98 23.38
N ASP A 179 25.94 1.04 23.83
CA ASP A 179 26.11 0.28 25.08
C ASP A 179 26.88 -1.03 24.92
N CYS A 180 27.26 -1.43 23.70
CA CYS A 180 27.99 -2.68 23.48
C CYS A 180 29.40 -2.63 24.06
N SER A 181 29.84 -3.70 24.72
CA SER A 181 31.27 -3.90 25.00
C SER A 181 32.02 -4.35 23.74
N ASP A 182 33.34 -4.25 23.74
CA ASP A 182 34.17 -4.67 22.61
C ASP A 182 34.06 -6.19 22.38
N GLU A 183 33.85 -6.96 23.45
CA GLU A 183 33.61 -8.40 23.38
C GLU A 183 32.28 -8.74 22.72
N GLU A 184 31.22 -7.98 23.01
CA GLU A 184 29.91 -8.13 22.36
C GLU A 184 29.98 -7.80 20.87
N LEU A 185 30.72 -6.74 20.51
CA LEU A 185 30.97 -6.39 19.11
C LEU A 185 31.79 -7.45 18.39
N MET A 186 32.83 -7.99 19.03
CA MET A 186 33.64 -9.08 18.49
C MET A 186 32.79 -10.34 18.26
N ALA A 187 31.91 -10.70 19.21
CA ALA A 187 31.00 -11.83 19.05
C ALA A 187 30.03 -11.61 17.88
N ALA A 188 29.50 -10.39 17.71
CA ALA A 188 28.63 -10.05 16.59
C ALA A 188 29.36 -10.12 15.24
N ILE A 189 30.62 -9.69 15.19
CA ILE A 189 31.44 -9.77 13.97
C ILE A 189 31.66 -11.23 13.59
N LYS A 190 32.03 -12.10 14.54
CA LYS A 190 32.20 -13.55 14.31
C LYS A 190 30.93 -14.20 13.81
N GLU A 191 29.79 -13.87 14.43
CA GLU A 191 28.48 -14.38 14.02
C GLU A 191 28.15 -13.98 12.56
N MET A 192 28.42 -12.73 12.17
CA MET A 192 28.16 -12.28 10.80
C MET A 192 29.19 -12.77 9.79
N SER A 193 30.46 -12.89 10.17
CA SER A 193 31.55 -13.24 9.27
C SER A 193 31.69 -14.74 9.04
N GLY A 194 31.32 -15.55 10.04
CA GLY A 194 31.58 -16.99 10.04
C GLY A 194 33.08 -17.32 10.12
N LEU A 195 33.90 -16.40 10.64
CA LEU A 195 35.34 -16.55 10.86
C LEU A 195 35.68 -16.90 12.31
#